data_AF-A0A0M9DUL6-F1
#
_entry.id   AF-A0A0M9DUL6-F1
#
_cell.length_a   1.000
_cell.length_b   1.000
_cell.length_c   1.000
_cell.angle_alpha   90.00
_cell.angle_beta   90.00
_cell.angle_gamma   90.00
#
_symmetry.space_group_name_H-M   'P 1'
#
loop_
_entity.id
_entity.type
_entity.pdbx_description
1 polymer ?
#
loop_
_entity_poly.entity_id
_entity_poly.type
_entity_poly.pdbx_seq_one_letter_code
_entity_poly.pdbx_strand_id
1 'polypeptide(L)'
;MGIKSKTPKVNQVNEFKEIANNFANPLEIVREAISNSIDARSNLICLHFDIVDHFGEELFRVIIKDNGKGMNEDELESFFDLGNSTKIGDKDVIGEKGHGTKVYFHSRQVNLTTYKNGKCIKAKMKDIYKSLNQNIIPTYEYEITDSELDKSGTEIEIIGYNLNKYSAFKHAILKDYILWKTKFGAIDKVFDITTFNDYKISLKGLDVDTPEQIEFGHIFPQESDTANKLFEIHNNNAPDYFCKKWIEVGILPNFPHIKYQSVFYVEGKNIKYSYNPMLRRQGYKAPDDSYTIQDRYGLWLTKDFIPIQRKNEWIVSKGSEYTKFHAFFNCQNFKLTANRGSVEATTPEILQDIEKKVREIYDSIINSDEYAILDWLQGEAKGYDTVKKEKREYERRKKYALKQKVAEFKGVKLYEPQLESGVHALLMQLSILEPDLFPFEMIDYNTNTGIDILVKEKNNLSIDQSRIYYVELKNFLDKTFNHSFEYLHSIVCWDTKILDGDEIVDIQEKKRVLHIVNPESTTDHTRYFLDDPRDERRIVVYVLKDFLKEKLNIDFRPRQTK
;
A
#
# COMPACT_ATOMS: atom_id res chain seq x y z
N MET A 1 -18.33 10.99 -57.59
CA MET A 1 -17.09 10.82 -56.78
C MET A 1 -16.94 9.34 -56.49
N GLY A 2 -15.84 8.70 -56.92
CA GLY A 2 -15.62 7.28 -56.66
C GLY A 2 -15.02 7.07 -55.27
N ILE A 3 -15.65 6.22 -54.46
CA ILE A 3 -15.09 5.80 -53.17
C ILE A 3 -13.84 4.96 -53.44
N LYS A 4 -12.69 5.40 -52.94
CA LYS A 4 -11.45 4.61 -52.97
C LYS A 4 -11.33 3.85 -51.66
N SER A 5 -11.23 2.53 -51.73
CA SER A 5 -10.85 1.69 -50.60
C SER A 5 -9.34 1.38 -50.63
N LYS A 6 -8.73 1.28 -49.46
CA LYS A 6 -7.38 0.75 -49.27
C LYS A 6 -7.39 -0.17 -48.05
N THR A 7 -6.64 -1.26 -48.13
CA THR A 7 -6.40 -2.15 -47.00
C THR A 7 -5.18 -1.65 -46.22
N PRO A 8 -5.26 -1.53 -44.88
CA PRO A 8 -4.11 -1.26 -44.03
C PRO A 8 -2.98 -2.30 -44.25
N LYS A 9 -1.73 -1.86 -44.14
CA LYS A 9 -0.56 -2.74 -44.19
C LYS A 9 0.05 -2.85 -42.80
N VAL A 10 0.51 -4.05 -42.44
CA VAL A 10 1.21 -4.30 -41.17
C VAL A 10 2.72 -4.19 -41.40
N ASN A 11 3.41 -3.46 -40.53
CA ASN A 11 4.87 -3.48 -40.48
C ASN A 11 5.32 -4.56 -39.49
N GLN A 12 5.52 -5.78 -39.99
CA GLN A 12 5.81 -6.97 -39.18
C GLN A 12 7.00 -6.77 -38.23
N VAL A 13 8.09 -6.16 -38.71
CA VAL A 13 9.29 -5.91 -37.91
C VAL A 13 8.98 -5.00 -36.72
N ASN A 14 8.21 -3.92 -36.94
CA ASN A 14 7.83 -3.02 -35.88
C ASN A 14 6.90 -3.71 -34.87
N GLU A 15 5.95 -4.53 -35.33
CA GLU A 15 5.10 -5.31 -34.42
C GLU A 15 5.92 -6.28 -33.56
N PHE A 16 6.87 -7.02 -34.15
CA PHE A 16 7.79 -7.90 -33.40
C PHE A 16 8.56 -7.11 -32.35
N LYS A 17 9.10 -5.95 -32.73
CA LYS A 17 9.89 -5.10 -31.86
C LYS A 17 9.05 -4.52 -30.73
N GLU A 18 7.83 -4.08 -31.03
CA GLU A 18 6.93 -3.51 -30.03
C GLU A 18 6.51 -4.61 -29.05
N ILE A 19 6.06 -5.77 -29.53
CA ILE A 19 5.68 -6.89 -28.66
C ILE A 19 6.84 -7.34 -27.78
N ALA A 20 8.03 -7.55 -28.34
CA ALA A 20 9.20 -7.97 -27.56
C ALA A 20 9.58 -6.95 -26.47
N ASN A 21 9.38 -5.65 -26.70
CA ASN A 21 9.72 -4.61 -25.73
C ASN A 21 8.55 -4.18 -24.81
N ASN A 22 7.30 -4.54 -25.13
CA ASN A 22 6.09 -4.03 -24.44
C ASN A 22 5.70 -4.84 -23.19
N PHE A 23 6.67 -5.52 -22.56
CA PHE A 23 6.44 -6.22 -21.30
C PHE A 23 6.93 -5.34 -20.15
N ALA A 24 5.98 -4.74 -19.42
CA ALA A 24 6.27 -3.85 -18.30
C ALA A 24 6.98 -4.57 -17.13
N ASN A 25 6.77 -5.89 -16.98
CA ASN A 25 7.39 -6.71 -15.95
C ASN A 25 8.17 -7.87 -16.60
N PRO A 26 9.49 -7.99 -16.36
CA PRO A 26 10.29 -9.10 -16.91
C PRO A 26 9.87 -10.48 -16.38
N LEU A 27 9.11 -10.56 -15.28
CA LEU A 27 8.61 -11.83 -14.75
C LEU A 27 7.42 -12.39 -15.55
N GLU A 28 6.86 -11.68 -16.52
CA GLU A 28 5.82 -12.23 -17.40
C GLU A 28 6.31 -13.48 -18.16
N ILE A 29 7.62 -13.65 -18.33
CA ILE A 29 8.23 -14.89 -18.84
C ILE A 29 7.81 -16.13 -18.03
N VAL A 30 7.71 -15.98 -16.70
CA VAL A 30 7.33 -17.05 -15.76
C VAL A 30 5.85 -17.38 -15.90
N ARG A 31 5.00 -16.35 -15.97
CA ARG A 31 3.55 -16.52 -16.16
C ARG A 31 3.26 -17.24 -17.46
N GLU A 32 3.94 -16.84 -18.54
CA GLU A 32 3.77 -17.44 -19.85
C GLU A 32 4.30 -18.89 -19.88
N ALA A 33 5.49 -19.14 -19.33
CA ALA A 33 6.06 -20.47 -19.24
C ALA A 33 5.12 -21.45 -18.53
N ILE A 34 4.57 -21.05 -17.38
CA ILE A 34 3.61 -21.86 -16.61
C ILE A 34 2.32 -22.08 -17.39
N SER A 35 1.77 -21.03 -18.01
CA SER A 35 0.52 -21.15 -18.78
C SER A 35 0.68 -22.13 -19.95
N ASN A 36 1.78 -22.01 -20.71
CA ASN A 36 2.08 -22.91 -21.82
C ASN A 36 2.32 -24.36 -21.38
N SER A 37 3.00 -24.55 -20.24
CA SER A 37 3.23 -25.88 -19.68
C SER A 37 1.92 -26.53 -19.22
N ILE A 38 1.02 -25.78 -18.57
CA ILE A 38 -0.29 -26.28 -18.15
C ILE A 38 -1.15 -26.63 -19.37
N ASP A 39 -1.18 -25.76 -20.40
CA ASP A 39 -1.88 -26.04 -21.65
C ASP A 39 -1.32 -27.29 -22.36
N ALA A 40 -0.03 -27.58 -22.18
CA ALA A 40 0.63 -28.80 -22.65
C ALA A 40 0.36 -30.03 -21.76
N ARG A 41 -0.46 -29.88 -20.70
CA ARG A 41 -0.78 -30.88 -19.68
C ARG A 41 0.46 -31.41 -18.94
N SER A 42 1.43 -30.54 -18.70
CA SER A 42 2.65 -30.86 -17.96
C SER A 42 2.42 -30.79 -16.45
N ASN A 43 2.56 -31.90 -15.74
CA ASN A 43 2.49 -31.92 -14.27
C ASN A 43 3.83 -31.66 -13.58
N LEU A 44 4.95 -31.65 -14.32
CA LEU A 44 6.26 -31.26 -13.80
C LEU A 44 6.82 -30.12 -14.64
N ILE A 45 7.00 -28.96 -14.02
CA ILE A 45 7.56 -27.76 -14.66
C ILE A 45 8.84 -27.41 -13.93
N CYS A 46 9.87 -27.00 -14.66
CA CYS A 46 11.17 -26.62 -14.15
C CYS A 46 11.51 -25.22 -14.64
N LEU A 47 11.78 -24.31 -13.71
CA LEU A 47 12.12 -22.91 -13.95
C LEU A 47 13.43 -22.60 -13.25
N HIS A 48 14.53 -22.61 -14.00
CA HIS A 48 15.87 -22.35 -13.47
C HIS A 48 16.46 -21.09 -14.08
N PHE A 49 17.12 -20.30 -13.23
CA PHE A 49 17.72 -19.02 -13.57
C PHE A 49 19.17 -19.02 -13.10
N ASP A 50 20.11 -18.73 -14.00
CA ASP A 50 21.54 -18.70 -13.69
C ASP A 50 22.30 -17.70 -14.58
N ILE A 51 23.57 -17.46 -14.21
CA ILE A 51 24.52 -16.70 -15.02
C ILE A 51 25.49 -17.71 -15.63
N VAL A 52 25.66 -17.64 -16.95
CA VAL A 52 26.59 -18.49 -17.69
C VAL A 52 27.68 -17.67 -18.35
N ASP A 53 28.90 -18.21 -18.35
CA ASP A 53 29.99 -17.65 -19.16
C ASP A 53 29.75 -17.99 -20.63
N HIS A 54 29.68 -16.95 -21.46
CA HIS A 54 29.52 -17.06 -22.89
C HIS A 54 30.63 -16.31 -23.60
N PHE A 55 31.75 -17.02 -23.85
CA PHE A 55 32.96 -16.46 -24.46
C PHE A 55 33.56 -15.28 -23.66
N GLY A 56 33.59 -15.37 -22.33
CA GLY A 56 34.11 -14.33 -21.45
C GLY A 56 33.10 -13.24 -21.08
N GLU A 57 31.86 -13.34 -21.56
CA GLU A 57 30.74 -12.46 -21.20
C GLU A 57 29.79 -13.23 -20.28
N GLU A 58 29.49 -12.69 -19.09
CA GLU A 58 28.46 -13.22 -18.20
C GLU A 58 27.07 -12.92 -18.78
N LEU A 59 26.35 -13.96 -19.18
CA LEU A 59 25.00 -13.84 -19.73
C LEU A 59 23.96 -14.45 -18.81
N PHE A 60 22.84 -13.74 -18.66
CA PHE A 60 21.69 -14.24 -17.94
C PHE A 60 21.00 -15.34 -18.74
N ARG A 61 20.84 -16.51 -18.13
CA ARG A 61 20.17 -17.66 -18.73
C ARG A 61 18.90 -18.01 -17.95
N VAL A 62 17.85 -18.31 -18.72
CA VAL A 62 16.58 -18.84 -18.26
C VAL A 62 16.38 -20.21 -18.88
N ILE A 63 16.09 -21.21 -18.06
CA ILE A 63 15.71 -22.56 -18.49
C ILE A 63 14.27 -22.81 -18.06
N ILE A 64 13.42 -23.11 -19.04
CA ILE A 64 12.05 -23.54 -18.85
C ILE A 64 11.97 -24.97 -19.37
N LYS A 65 11.51 -25.91 -18.55
CA LYS A 65 11.33 -27.30 -18.96
C LYS A 65 10.03 -27.86 -18.44
N ASP A 66 9.36 -28.65 -19.26
CA ASP A 66 8.08 -29.26 -18.95
C ASP A 66 8.03 -30.70 -19.48
N ASN A 67 7.24 -31.56 -18.84
CA ASN A 67 7.02 -32.95 -19.26
C ASN A 67 5.70 -33.15 -20.01
N GLY A 68 5.16 -32.09 -20.60
CA GLY A 68 3.89 -32.10 -21.32
C GLY A 68 3.97 -32.84 -22.66
N LYS A 69 2.96 -32.60 -23.51
CA LYS A 69 2.80 -33.29 -24.81
C LYS A 69 3.89 -32.99 -25.87
N GLY A 70 4.74 -31.99 -25.65
CA GLY A 70 5.68 -31.48 -26.66
C GLY A 70 5.03 -30.80 -27.87
N MET A 71 5.82 -30.54 -28.91
CA MET A 71 5.38 -29.85 -30.14
C MET A 71 5.72 -30.68 -31.39
N ASN A 72 4.86 -30.63 -32.40
CA ASN A 72 5.19 -31.02 -33.77
C ASN A 72 5.73 -29.81 -34.55
N GLU A 73 5.99 -29.98 -35.85
CA GLU A 73 6.52 -28.93 -36.73
C GLU A 73 5.56 -27.72 -36.83
N ASP A 74 4.27 -27.93 -37.06
CA ASP A 74 3.28 -26.84 -37.12
C ASP A 74 3.16 -26.05 -35.79
N GLU A 75 3.23 -26.76 -34.65
CA GLU A 75 3.22 -26.15 -33.31
C GLU A 75 4.53 -25.39 -33.04
N LEU A 76 5.67 -25.86 -33.56
CA LEU A 76 6.95 -25.16 -33.52
C LEU A 76 6.91 -23.86 -34.34
N GLU A 77 6.36 -23.92 -35.56
CA GLU A 77 6.20 -22.72 -36.39
C GLU A 77 5.33 -21.69 -35.67
N SER A 78 4.22 -22.13 -35.10
CA SER A 78 3.32 -21.28 -34.29
C SER A 78 4.03 -20.67 -33.08
N PHE A 79 4.98 -21.39 -32.46
CA PHE A 79 5.77 -20.85 -31.35
C PHE A 79 6.63 -19.64 -31.79
N PHE A 80 7.21 -19.67 -32.99
CA PHE A 80 8.05 -18.60 -33.53
C PHE A 80 7.28 -17.48 -34.26
N ASP A 81 6.09 -17.77 -34.80
CA ASP A 81 5.25 -16.83 -35.54
C ASP A 81 4.48 -15.82 -34.69
N LEU A 82 4.30 -14.59 -35.18
CA LEU A 82 3.45 -13.58 -34.54
C LEU A 82 1.97 -13.79 -34.82
N GLY A 83 1.15 -13.76 -33.76
CA GLY A 83 -0.31 -13.67 -33.90
C GLY A 83 -0.99 -14.97 -34.33
N ASN A 84 -0.22 -16.00 -34.65
CA ASN A 84 -0.70 -17.36 -34.89
C ASN A 84 -0.83 -18.08 -33.54
N SER A 85 -2.04 -18.51 -33.20
CA SER A 85 -2.27 -19.42 -32.08
C SER A 85 -3.15 -20.55 -32.57
N THR A 86 -2.66 -21.78 -32.44
CA THR A 86 -3.44 -23.00 -32.68
C THR A 86 -4.54 -23.21 -31.62
N LYS A 87 -4.60 -22.35 -30.59
CA LYS A 87 -5.48 -22.45 -29.43
C LYS A 87 -6.69 -21.48 -29.48
N ILE A 88 -6.90 -20.77 -30.60
CA ILE A 88 -8.01 -19.81 -30.73
C ILE A 88 -9.36 -20.56 -30.71
N GLY A 89 -10.20 -20.25 -29.70
CA GLY A 89 -11.56 -20.79 -29.58
C GLY A 89 -11.70 -21.95 -28.60
N ASP A 90 -10.60 -22.43 -28.00
CA ASP A 90 -10.64 -23.42 -26.92
C ASP A 90 -10.82 -22.72 -25.56
N LYS A 91 -11.88 -23.08 -24.83
CA LYS A 91 -12.22 -22.48 -23.53
C LYS A 91 -11.39 -23.06 -22.38
N ASP A 92 -10.71 -24.19 -22.61
CA ASP A 92 -9.95 -24.91 -21.57
C ASP A 92 -8.46 -24.51 -21.54
N VAL A 93 -8.06 -23.54 -22.36
CA VAL A 93 -6.67 -23.08 -22.53
C VAL A 93 -6.48 -21.71 -21.86
N ILE A 94 -5.40 -21.55 -21.10
CA ILE A 94 -5.06 -20.30 -20.40
C ILE A 94 -4.49 -19.25 -21.38
N GLY A 95 -3.76 -19.71 -22.40
CA GLY A 95 -3.17 -18.88 -23.45
C GLY A 95 -4.13 -18.50 -24.59
N GLU A 96 -4.83 -17.37 -24.48
CA GLU A 96 -5.79 -16.92 -25.52
C GLU A 96 -5.19 -16.18 -26.74
N LYS A 97 -3.99 -15.62 -26.66
CA LYS A 97 -3.44 -14.73 -27.70
C LYS A 97 -2.03 -15.20 -28.07
N GLY A 98 -1.78 -15.52 -29.34
CA GLY A 98 -0.50 -15.99 -29.92
C GLY A 98 0.66 -14.97 -29.86
N HIS A 99 0.81 -14.26 -28.75
CA HIS A 99 1.79 -13.22 -28.50
C HIS A 99 2.56 -13.45 -27.19
N GLY A 100 2.14 -14.39 -26.34
CA GLY A 100 2.75 -14.60 -25.03
C GLY A 100 4.20 -15.10 -25.10
N THR A 101 4.50 -16.10 -25.93
CA THR A 101 5.87 -16.62 -26.13
C THR A 101 6.86 -15.58 -26.67
N LYS A 102 6.36 -14.46 -27.20
CA LYS A 102 7.18 -13.37 -27.73
C LYS A 102 7.91 -12.58 -26.66
N VAL A 103 7.52 -12.74 -25.39
CA VAL A 103 8.33 -12.28 -24.24
C VAL A 103 9.76 -12.82 -24.35
N TYR A 104 9.93 -14.05 -24.87
CA TYR A 104 11.22 -14.71 -24.94
C TYR A 104 12.17 -14.03 -25.95
N PHE A 105 11.64 -13.23 -26.87
CA PHE A 105 12.41 -12.53 -27.91
C PHE A 105 13.09 -11.26 -27.41
N HIS A 106 12.78 -10.81 -26.19
CA HIS A 106 13.59 -9.82 -25.51
C HIS A 106 14.87 -10.46 -24.94
N SER A 107 15.66 -11.07 -25.82
CA SER A 107 16.85 -11.85 -25.48
C SER A 107 17.87 -11.84 -26.61
N ARG A 108 19.03 -12.46 -26.38
CA ARG A 108 20.05 -12.65 -27.41
C ARG A 108 19.78 -13.90 -28.24
N GLN A 109 19.35 -14.99 -27.59
CA GLN A 109 19.16 -16.29 -28.23
C GLN A 109 18.07 -17.08 -27.52
N VAL A 110 17.30 -17.84 -28.30
CA VAL A 110 16.35 -18.84 -27.82
C VAL A 110 16.70 -20.18 -28.47
N ASN A 111 16.90 -21.20 -27.63
CA ASN A 111 17.02 -22.60 -28.04
C ASN A 111 15.77 -23.33 -27.54
N LEU A 112 15.20 -24.19 -28.38
CA LEU A 112 14.06 -25.03 -28.04
C LEU A 112 14.38 -26.47 -28.40
N THR A 113 14.16 -27.39 -27.49
CA THR A 113 14.17 -28.84 -27.73
C THR A 113 12.83 -29.41 -27.29
N THR A 114 12.15 -30.15 -28.15
CA THR A 114 10.84 -30.73 -27.84
C THR A 114 10.72 -32.15 -28.36
N TYR A 115 9.96 -32.97 -27.65
CA TYR A 115 9.76 -34.39 -27.94
C TYR A 115 8.27 -34.69 -28.09
N LYS A 116 7.89 -35.32 -29.19
CA LYS A 116 6.50 -35.72 -29.45
C LYS A 116 6.45 -36.88 -30.44
N ASN A 117 5.69 -37.92 -30.13
CA ASN A 117 5.41 -39.06 -31.01
C ASN A 117 6.66 -39.68 -31.66
N GLY A 118 7.72 -39.91 -30.88
CA GLY A 118 8.98 -40.49 -31.37
C GLY A 118 9.82 -39.56 -32.26
N LYS A 119 9.53 -38.26 -32.27
CA LYS A 119 10.35 -37.23 -32.90
C LYS A 119 10.96 -36.30 -31.85
N CYS A 120 12.15 -35.81 -32.13
CA CYS A 120 12.81 -34.72 -31.42
C CYS A 120 13.05 -33.58 -32.39
N ILE A 121 12.54 -32.40 -32.04
CA ILE A 121 12.80 -31.17 -32.80
C ILE A 121 13.72 -30.29 -31.95
N LYS A 122 14.83 -29.84 -32.54
CA LYS A 122 15.69 -28.82 -31.95
C LYS A 122 15.68 -27.59 -32.83
N ALA A 123 15.27 -26.46 -32.27
CA ALA A 123 15.22 -25.17 -32.94
C ALA A 123 16.11 -24.14 -32.25
N LYS A 124 16.68 -23.23 -33.04
CA LYS A 124 17.58 -22.20 -32.56
C LYS A 124 17.35 -20.88 -33.28
N MET A 125 17.10 -19.83 -32.52
CA MET A 125 17.01 -18.44 -32.99
C MET A 125 18.11 -17.62 -32.31
N LYS A 126 19.00 -16.99 -33.08
CA LYS A 126 20.14 -16.21 -32.59
C LYS A 126 19.99 -14.73 -32.95
N ASP A 127 20.81 -13.90 -32.32
CA ASP A 127 20.95 -12.46 -32.62
C ASP A 127 19.60 -11.73 -32.64
N ILE A 128 18.66 -12.13 -31.78
CA ILE A 128 17.25 -11.70 -31.84
C ILE A 128 17.16 -10.19 -31.65
N TYR A 129 17.65 -9.70 -30.51
CA TYR A 129 17.63 -8.27 -30.19
C TYR A 129 18.43 -7.42 -31.20
N LYS A 130 19.56 -7.94 -31.68
CA LYS A 130 20.38 -7.28 -32.71
C LYS A 130 19.61 -7.14 -34.02
N SER A 131 18.99 -8.21 -34.49
CA SER A 131 18.22 -8.23 -35.75
C SER A 131 17.04 -7.27 -35.69
N LEU A 132 16.25 -7.32 -34.61
CA LEU A 132 15.10 -6.41 -34.44
C LEU A 132 15.52 -4.93 -34.39
N ASN A 133 16.69 -4.62 -33.84
CA ASN A 133 17.23 -3.25 -33.86
C ASN A 133 17.77 -2.80 -35.22
N GLN A 134 18.14 -3.75 -36.08
CA GLN A 134 18.52 -3.50 -37.48
C GLN A 134 17.31 -3.52 -38.43
N ASN A 135 16.09 -3.59 -37.88
CA ASN A 135 14.83 -3.74 -38.61
C ASN A 135 14.78 -5.02 -39.47
N ILE A 136 15.37 -6.10 -38.98
CA ILE A 136 15.39 -7.43 -39.62
C ILE A 136 14.59 -8.39 -38.74
N ILE A 137 13.70 -9.18 -39.35
CA ILE A 137 13.00 -10.27 -38.65
C ILE A 137 14.03 -11.37 -38.37
N PRO A 138 14.25 -11.78 -37.11
CA PRO A 138 15.17 -12.86 -36.79
C PRO A 138 14.65 -14.19 -37.36
N THR A 139 15.54 -14.97 -37.96
CA THR A 139 15.25 -16.32 -38.47
C THR A 139 15.64 -17.37 -37.44
N TYR A 140 14.96 -18.51 -37.47
CA TYR A 140 15.34 -19.69 -36.70
C TYR A 140 15.65 -20.85 -37.63
N GLU A 141 16.57 -21.71 -37.19
CA GLU A 141 16.92 -22.97 -37.85
C GLU A 141 16.42 -24.11 -36.96
N TYR A 142 15.96 -25.22 -37.56
CA TYR A 142 15.59 -26.40 -36.79
C TYR A 142 15.98 -27.71 -37.48
N GLU A 143 16.17 -28.74 -36.67
CA GLU A 143 16.42 -30.12 -37.11
C GLU A 143 15.39 -31.06 -36.48
N ILE A 144 14.98 -32.09 -37.24
CA ILE A 144 14.11 -33.16 -36.77
C ILE A 144 14.90 -34.47 -36.77
N THR A 145 14.88 -35.15 -35.64
CA THR A 145 15.54 -36.45 -35.44
C THR A 145 14.56 -37.45 -34.82
N ASP A 146 14.85 -38.75 -34.95
CA ASP A 146 14.08 -39.77 -34.25
C ASP A 146 14.40 -39.77 -32.76
N SER A 147 13.39 -40.08 -31.94
CA SER A 147 13.49 -40.18 -30.49
C SER A 147 12.70 -41.38 -29.96
N GLU A 148 12.88 -41.69 -28.68
CA GLU A 148 12.08 -42.71 -28.01
C GLU A 148 10.59 -42.35 -28.05
N LEU A 149 9.74 -43.32 -28.36
CA LEU A 149 8.30 -43.10 -28.57
C LEU A 149 7.62 -42.50 -27.33
N ASP A 150 8.04 -42.93 -26.14
CA ASP A 150 7.46 -42.55 -24.85
C ASP A 150 8.02 -41.22 -24.32
N LYS A 151 9.02 -40.62 -24.98
CA LYS A 151 9.63 -39.37 -24.53
C LYS A 151 8.77 -38.19 -24.98
N SER A 152 8.36 -37.36 -24.03
CA SER A 152 7.59 -36.14 -24.28
C SER A 152 8.13 -34.95 -23.48
N GLY A 153 7.71 -33.76 -23.87
CA GLY A 153 7.99 -32.52 -23.14
C GLY A 153 8.76 -31.50 -23.99
N THR A 154 8.99 -30.34 -23.39
CA THR A 154 9.72 -29.24 -24.03
C THR A 154 10.75 -28.66 -23.08
N GLU A 155 11.88 -28.24 -23.63
CA GLU A 155 12.94 -27.51 -22.95
C GLU A 155 13.27 -26.26 -23.77
N ILE A 156 13.18 -25.10 -23.14
CA ILE A 156 13.47 -23.80 -23.73
C ILE A 156 14.59 -23.17 -22.92
N GLU A 157 15.70 -22.86 -23.58
CA GLU A 157 16.83 -22.14 -23.01
C GLU A 157 16.91 -20.75 -23.66
N ILE A 158 16.86 -19.71 -22.85
CA ILE A 158 16.90 -18.32 -23.27
C ILE A 158 18.16 -17.68 -22.71
N ILE A 159 19.00 -17.14 -23.60
CA ILE A 159 20.29 -16.54 -23.24
C ILE A 159 20.24 -15.03 -23.48
N GLY A 160 20.77 -14.26 -22.54
CA GLY A 160 20.80 -12.81 -22.61
C GLY A 160 19.42 -12.16 -22.40
N TYR A 161 18.54 -12.78 -21.61
CA TYR A 161 17.18 -12.29 -21.42
C TYR A 161 17.14 -10.89 -20.78
N ASN A 162 16.16 -10.08 -21.20
CA ASN A 162 15.91 -8.73 -20.69
C ASN A 162 17.16 -7.84 -20.70
N LEU A 163 17.99 -7.96 -21.73
CA LEU A 163 19.26 -7.22 -21.87
C LEU A 163 20.21 -7.47 -20.68
N ASN A 164 20.26 -8.72 -20.20
CA ASN A 164 21.00 -9.13 -18.99
C ASN A 164 20.57 -8.39 -17.72
N LYS A 165 19.35 -7.82 -17.66
CA LYS A 165 18.80 -7.28 -16.40
C LYS A 165 18.09 -8.39 -15.64
N TYR A 166 18.75 -8.88 -14.59
CA TYR A 166 18.34 -10.08 -13.87
C TYR A 166 18.01 -9.87 -12.38
N SER A 167 18.03 -8.63 -11.88
CA SER A 167 17.84 -8.33 -10.45
C SER A 167 16.53 -8.84 -9.85
N ALA A 168 15.47 -8.93 -10.67
CA ALA A 168 14.14 -9.42 -10.26
C ALA A 168 14.05 -10.96 -10.15
N PHE A 169 15.05 -11.71 -10.60
CA PHE A 169 15.03 -13.18 -10.69
C PHE A 169 15.62 -13.87 -9.45
N LYS A 170 15.46 -13.23 -8.29
CA LYS A 170 15.76 -13.84 -6.98
C LYS A 170 14.66 -14.82 -6.60
N HIS A 171 15.03 -15.85 -5.87
CA HIS A 171 14.18 -16.99 -5.57
C HIS A 171 12.88 -16.56 -4.86
N ALA A 172 12.98 -15.71 -3.85
CA ALA A 172 11.82 -15.24 -3.09
C ALA A 172 10.84 -14.41 -3.95
N ILE A 173 11.36 -13.57 -4.86
CA ILE A 173 10.57 -12.75 -5.78
C ILE A 173 9.84 -13.65 -6.78
N LEU A 174 10.55 -14.62 -7.36
CA LEU A 174 9.97 -15.59 -8.31
C LEU A 174 8.87 -16.41 -7.67
N LYS A 175 9.10 -16.94 -6.46
CA LYS A 175 8.10 -17.70 -5.71
C LYS A 175 6.85 -16.86 -5.41
N ASP A 176 7.01 -15.62 -4.95
CA ASP A 176 5.88 -14.71 -4.72
C ASP A 176 5.09 -14.46 -6.02
N TYR A 177 5.79 -14.19 -7.11
CA TYR A 177 5.16 -13.95 -8.40
C TYR A 177 4.38 -15.18 -8.89
N ILE A 178 4.96 -16.38 -8.79
CA ILE A 178 4.27 -17.65 -9.14
C ILE A 178 2.98 -17.79 -8.33
N LEU A 179 3.06 -17.61 -7.00
CA LEU A 179 1.94 -17.83 -6.09
C LEU A 179 0.83 -16.77 -6.18
N TRP A 180 1.10 -15.58 -6.75
CA TRP A 180 0.12 -14.48 -6.81
C TRP A 180 -0.31 -14.08 -8.22
N LYS A 181 0.48 -14.38 -9.25
CA LYS A 181 0.29 -13.81 -10.61
C LYS A 181 0.17 -14.85 -11.70
N THR A 182 0.17 -16.14 -11.34
CA THR A 182 0.09 -17.23 -12.31
C THR A 182 -1.01 -18.21 -11.93
N LYS A 183 -1.40 -19.06 -12.88
CA LYS A 183 -2.38 -20.13 -12.62
C LYS A 183 -1.93 -21.07 -11.52
N PHE A 184 -0.63 -21.27 -11.36
CA PHE A 184 -0.09 -22.19 -10.37
C PHE A 184 -0.39 -21.77 -8.91
N GLY A 185 -0.47 -20.46 -8.67
CA GLY A 185 -0.85 -19.86 -7.39
C GLY A 185 -2.32 -19.49 -7.25
N ALA A 186 -3.17 -19.98 -8.16
CA ALA A 186 -4.57 -19.60 -8.20
C ALA A 186 -5.37 -20.20 -7.03
N ILE A 187 -6.51 -19.58 -6.73
CA ILE A 187 -7.34 -19.92 -5.56
C ILE A 187 -8.27 -21.12 -5.80
N ASP A 188 -8.15 -21.84 -6.92
CA ASP A 188 -9.00 -22.99 -7.29
C ASP A 188 -9.24 -23.97 -6.14
N LYS A 189 -8.16 -24.32 -5.44
CA LYS A 189 -8.15 -25.36 -4.40
C LYS A 189 -9.08 -25.06 -3.22
N VAL A 190 -9.34 -23.79 -2.93
CA VAL A 190 -10.25 -23.42 -1.82
C VAL A 190 -11.72 -23.69 -2.15
N PHE A 191 -12.04 -23.90 -3.43
CA PHE A 191 -13.37 -24.25 -3.94
C PHE A 191 -13.45 -25.71 -4.38
N ASP A 192 -12.59 -26.58 -3.83
CA ASP A 192 -12.52 -28.02 -4.13
C ASP A 192 -12.27 -28.34 -5.62
N ILE A 193 -11.66 -27.42 -6.36
CA ILE A 193 -11.22 -27.65 -7.74
C ILE A 193 -9.81 -28.24 -7.71
N THR A 194 -9.69 -29.53 -7.99
CA THR A 194 -8.46 -30.31 -7.79
C THR A 194 -7.71 -30.65 -9.07
N THR A 195 -8.05 -30.04 -10.21
CA THR A 195 -7.56 -30.38 -11.56
C THR A 195 -6.03 -30.44 -11.66
N PHE A 196 -5.31 -29.63 -10.88
CA PHE A 196 -3.85 -29.49 -10.96
C PHE A 196 -3.13 -29.87 -9.66
N ASN A 197 -3.78 -30.63 -8.76
CA ASN A 197 -3.21 -30.94 -7.45
C ASN A 197 -1.92 -31.77 -7.49
N ASP A 198 -1.71 -32.55 -8.55
CA ASP A 198 -0.50 -33.33 -8.79
C ASP A 198 0.60 -32.54 -9.53
N TYR A 199 0.33 -31.30 -9.92
CA TYR A 199 1.27 -30.47 -10.66
C TYR A 199 2.29 -29.83 -9.70
N LYS A 200 3.56 -29.80 -10.11
CA LYS A 200 4.69 -29.27 -9.33
C LYS A 200 5.59 -28.37 -10.17
N ILE A 201 6.14 -27.34 -9.54
CA ILE A 201 7.21 -26.50 -10.11
C ILE A 201 8.51 -26.73 -9.34
N SER A 202 9.57 -27.14 -10.03
CA SER A 202 10.95 -27.03 -9.57
C SER A 202 11.47 -25.62 -9.86
N LEU A 203 11.57 -24.77 -8.84
CA LEU A 203 12.04 -23.39 -8.97
C LEU A 203 13.48 -23.26 -8.47
N LYS A 204 14.35 -22.62 -9.26
CA LYS A 204 15.67 -22.16 -8.80
C LYS A 204 15.93 -20.74 -9.28
N GLY A 205 15.79 -19.75 -8.39
CA GLY A 205 16.25 -18.38 -8.61
C GLY A 205 17.78 -18.22 -8.53
N LEU A 206 18.27 -17.02 -8.84
CA LEU A 206 19.70 -16.72 -8.97
C LEU A 206 20.51 -16.77 -7.67
N ASP A 207 19.85 -16.55 -6.53
CA ASP A 207 20.46 -16.40 -5.21
C ASP A 207 20.38 -17.67 -4.35
N VAL A 208 20.05 -18.81 -4.96
CA VAL A 208 20.05 -20.13 -4.30
C VAL A 208 20.72 -21.19 -5.17
N ASP A 209 21.37 -22.17 -4.54
CA ASP A 209 22.06 -23.25 -5.26
C ASP A 209 21.13 -24.43 -5.59
N THR A 210 20.19 -24.73 -4.68
CA THR A 210 19.31 -25.89 -4.75
C THR A 210 17.89 -25.49 -5.18
N PRO A 211 17.27 -26.22 -6.12
CA PRO A 211 15.87 -25.99 -6.47
C PRO A 211 14.90 -26.26 -5.31
N GLU A 212 13.83 -25.48 -5.23
CA GLU A 212 12.68 -25.67 -4.34
C GLU A 212 11.50 -26.26 -5.15
N GLN A 213 10.78 -27.22 -4.57
CA GLN A 213 9.50 -27.69 -5.12
C GLN A 213 8.35 -26.83 -4.62
N ILE A 214 7.60 -26.22 -5.54
CA ILE A 214 6.38 -25.46 -5.27
C ILE A 214 5.19 -26.33 -5.65
N GLU A 215 4.23 -26.44 -4.72
CA GLU A 215 2.97 -27.17 -4.90
C GLU A 215 1.88 -26.25 -5.47
N PHE A 216 0.93 -26.81 -6.22
CA PHE A 216 -0.18 -26.05 -6.79
C PHE A 216 -1.13 -25.49 -5.70
N GLY A 217 -1.54 -24.24 -5.91
CA GLY A 217 -2.59 -23.56 -5.16
C GLY A 217 -2.11 -22.38 -4.33
N HIS A 218 -3.02 -21.43 -4.12
CA HIS A 218 -2.78 -20.28 -3.25
C HIS A 218 -2.57 -20.69 -1.79
N ILE A 219 -1.71 -19.96 -1.06
CA ILE A 219 -1.44 -20.21 0.35
C ILE A 219 -2.47 -19.46 1.21
N PHE A 220 -3.34 -20.21 1.87
CA PHE A 220 -4.23 -19.71 2.90
C PHE A 220 -3.81 -20.23 4.28
N PRO A 221 -3.87 -19.39 5.34
CA PRO A 221 -3.60 -19.83 6.70
C PRO A 221 -4.70 -20.74 7.24
N GLN A 222 -4.38 -21.48 8.31
CA GLN A 222 -5.39 -22.20 9.09
C GLN A 222 -6.21 -21.22 9.94
N GLU A 223 -7.48 -21.54 10.15
CA GLU A 223 -8.32 -20.76 11.06
C GLU A 223 -7.79 -20.85 12.49
N SER A 224 -7.94 -19.74 13.22
CA SER A 224 -7.43 -19.63 14.58
C SER A 224 -8.28 -20.44 15.57
N ASP A 225 -7.65 -20.76 16.69
CA ASP A 225 -8.31 -21.28 17.88
C ASP A 225 -9.38 -20.30 18.44
N THR A 226 -10.13 -20.75 19.46
CA THR A 226 -11.11 -19.93 20.19
C THR A 226 -10.49 -18.65 20.78
N ALA A 227 -11.31 -17.60 20.95
CA ALA A 227 -10.88 -16.31 21.51
C ALA A 227 -10.14 -16.43 22.84
N ASN A 228 -10.65 -17.25 23.77
CA ASN A 228 -10.03 -17.46 25.10
C ASN A 228 -8.61 -18.02 24.97
N LYS A 229 -8.42 -19.05 24.15
CA LYS A 229 -7.11 -19.67 23.92
C LYS A 229 -6.14 -18.70 23.23
N LEU A 230 -6.61 -17.90 22.27
CA LEU A 230 -5.78 -16.84 21.67
C LEU A 230 -5.33 -15.83 22.72
N PHE A 231 -6.21 -15.43 23.63
CA PHE A 231 -5.90 -14.49 24.71
C PHE A 231 -4.96 -15.10 25.76
N GLU A 232 -5.15 -16.36 26.14
CA GLU A 232 -4.25 -17.08 27.05
C GLU A 232 -2.82 -17.18 26.51
N ILE A 233 -2.67 -17.49 25.22
CA ILE A 233 -1.36 -17.70 24.59
C ILE A 233 -0.69 -16.36 24.23
N HIS A 234 -1.44 -15.42 23.67
CA HIS A 234 -0.89 -14.21 23.05
C HIS A 234 -1.20 -12.90 23.79
N ASN A 235 -2.09 -12.93 24.78
CA ASN A 235 -2.50 -11.79 25.59
C ASN A 235 -2.89 -10.59 24.69
N ASN A 236 -2.29 -9.41 24.87
CA ASN A 236 -2.55 -8.22 24.05
C ASN A 236 -2.39 -8.44 22.53
N ASN A 237 -1.57 -9.41 22.10
CA ASN A 237 -1.36 -9.67 20.69
C ASN A 237 -2.40 -10.66 20.12
N ALA A 238 -3.35 -11.15 20.91
CA ALA A 238 -4.37 -12.09 20.46
C ALA A 238 -5.10 -11.67 19.16
N PRO A 239 -5.49 -10.40 18.96
CA PRO A 239 -6.05 -9.95 17.66
C PRO A 239 -5.12 -10.19 16.47
N ASP A 240 -3.81 -10.10 16.67
CA ASP A 240 -2.82 -10.29 15.60
C ASP A 240 -2.69 -11.76 15.16
N TYR A 241 -3.21 -12.70 15.95
CA TYR A 241 -3.23 -14.14 15.67
C TYR A 241 -4.63 -14.67 15.32
N PHE A 242 -5.62 -13.80 15.20
CA PHE A 242 -6.96 -14.18 14.76
C PHE A 242 -6.97 -14.55 13.27
N CYS A 243 -7.70 -15.59 12.90
CA CYS A 243 -7.92 -15.98 11.51
C CYS A 243 -9.27 -16.69 11.35
N LYS A 244 -10.15 -16.16 10.50
CA LYS A 244 -11.43 -16.79 10.15
C LYS A 244 -11.71 -16.72 8.65
N LYS A 245 -12.45 -17.71 8.15
CA LYS A 245 -12.70 -17.94 6.73
C LYS A 245 -14.20 -17.93 6.41
N TRP A 246 -14.56 -17.29 5.30
CA TRP A 246 -15.88 -17.33 4.68
C TRP A 246 -15.75 -17.69 3.21
N ILE A 247 -16.60 -18.60 2.73
CA ILE A 247 -16.64 -19.04 1.33
C ILE A 247 -18.08 -18.92 0.84
N GLU A 248 -18.27 -18.28 -0.31
CA GLU A 248 -19.58 -18.16 -0.95
C GLU A 248 -19.47 -18.46 -2.45
N VAL A 249 -20.39 -19.27 -2.97
CA VAL A 249 -20.51 -19.57 -4.40
C VAL A 249 -21.95 -19.30 -4.81
N GLY A 250 -22.13 -18.56 -5.90
CA GLY A 250 -23.47 -18.14 -6.29
C GLY A 250 -23.56 -17.61 -7.72
N ILE A 251 -24.67 -16.93 -7.99
CA ILE A 251 -24.97 -16.27 -9.25
C ILE A 251 -25.25 -14.79 -9.02
N LEU A 252 -24.98 -13.97 -10.03
CA LEU A 252 -25.28 -12.54 -9.96
C LEU A 252 -26.81 -12.30 -10.01
N PRO A 253 -27.38 -11.44 -9.14
CA PRO A 253 -28.82 -11.23 -9.08
C PRO A 253 -29.45 -10.76 -10.39
N ASN A 254 -28.82 -9.83 -11.09
CA ASN A 254 -29.33 -9.30 -12.35
C ASN A 254 -28.86 -10.10 -13.57
N PHE A 255 -27.86 -10.99 -13.38
CA PHE A 255 -27.29 -11.84 -14.41
C PHE A 255 -27.18 -13.30 -13.93
N PRO A 256 -28.30 -14.05 -13.82
CA PRO A 256 -28.33 -15.38 -13.18
C PRO A 256 -27.51 -16.46 -13.92
N HIS A 257 -27.13 -16.21 -15.17
CA HIS A 257 -26.23 -17.07 -15.94
C HIS A 257 -24.74 -16.85 -15.60
N ILE A 258 -24.41 -15.76 -14.90
CA ILE A 258 -23.06 -15.43 -14.45
C ILE A 258 -22.87 -15.98 -13.05
N LYS A 259 -21.96 -16.93 -12.92
CA LYS A 259 -21.55 -17.52 -11.65
C LYS A 259 -20.35 -16.78 -11.07
N TYR A 260 -20.28 -16.74 -9.75
CA TYR A 260 -19.12 -16.25 -9.03
C TYR A 260 -18.71 -17.23 -7.92
N GLN A 261 -17.46 -17.09 -7.50
CA GLN A 261 -16.92 -17.74 -6.31
C GLN A 261 -16.17 -16.69 -5.48
N SER A 262 -16.38 -16.69 -4.18
CA SER A 262 -15.73 -15.73 -3.29
C SER A 262 -15.19 -16.41 -2.05
N VAL A 263 -14.01 -15.96 -1.61
CA VAL A 263 -13.40 -16.38 -0.37
C VAL A 263 -12.85 -15.16 0.35
N PHE A 264 -13.17 -15.05 1.63
CA PHE A 264 -12.69 -14.00 2.51
C PHE A 264 -11.99 -14.65 3.70
N TYR A 265 -10.76 -14.24 3.96
CA TYR A 265 -10.10 -14.47 5.24
C TYR A 265 -9.95 -13.15 5.97
N VAL A 266 -10.34 -13.10 7.24
CA VAL A 266 -10.01 -12.00 8.15
C VAL A 266 -8.85 -12.49 9.01
N GLU A 267 -7.68 -11.87 8.85
CA GLU A 267 -6.48 -12.34 9.54
C GLU A 267 -5.72 -11.20 10.20
N GLY A 268 -5.26 -11.46 11.43
CA GLY A 268 -4.33 -10.59 12.14
C GLY A 268 -2.95 -10.55 11.47
N LYS A 269 -2.17 -9.52 11.80
CA LYS A 269 -0.87 -9.28 11.15
C LYS A 269 0.14 -10.42 11.36
N ASN A 270 0.13 -11.08 12.53
CA ASN A 270 1.09 -12.14 12.83
C ASN A 270 0.78 -13.43 12.08
N ILE A 271 -0.50 -13.68 11.75
CA ILE A 271 -0.89 -14.75 10.82
C ILE A 271 -0.25 -14.51 9.46
N LYS A 272 -0.43 -13.31 8.88
CA LYS A 272 0.19 -12.94 7.58
C LYS A 272 1.70 -13.12 7.59
N TYR A 273 2.36 -12.68 8.66
CA TYR A 273 3.81 -12.82 8.85
C TYR A 273 4.30 -14.26 8.95
N SER A 274 3.46 -15.20 9.37
CA SER A 274 3.86 -16.61 9.55
C SER A 274 4.10 -17.34 8.23
N TYR A 275 3.39 -16.97 7.16
CA TYR A 275 3.46 -17.67 5.88
C TYR A 275 3.92 -16.80 4.70
N ASN A 276 3.93 -15.47 4.85
CA ASN A 276 4.39 -14.55 3.80
C ASN A 276 5.73 -13.90 4.17
N PRO A 277 6.88 -14.44 3.69
CA PRO A 277 8.20 -13.91 3.98
C PRO A 277 8.51 -12.60 3.25
N MET A 278 7.72 -12.20 2.25
CA MET A 278 7.90 -10.95 1.50
C MET A 278 7.35 -9.73 2.24
N LEU A 279 6.68 -9.92 3.38
CA LEU A 279 6.14 -8.81 4.17
C LEU A 279 7.22 -8.13 5.02
N ARG A 280 7.34 -6.81 4.84
CA ARG A 280 8.17 -5.95 5.68
C ARG A 280 7.60 -5.87 7.10
N ARG A 281 8.47 -6.07 8.09
CA ARG A 281 8.13 -5.97 9.52
C ARG A 281 9.35 -5.58 10.36
N GLN A 282 9.10 -5.03 11.55
CA GLN A 282 10.16 -4.58 12.45
C GLN A 282 11.04 -5.76 12.89
N GLY A 283 12.36 -5.56 12.89
CA GLY A 283 13.32 -6.58 13.33
C GLY A 283 13.54 -7.75 12.36
N TYR A 284 12.96 -7.70 11.16
CA TYR A 284 13.14 -8.69 10.10
C TYR A 284 13.76 -8.06 8.87
N LYS A 285 14.81 -8.69 8.33
CA LYS A 285 15.39 -8.29 7.05
C LYS A 285 14.60 -8.95 5.93
N ALA A 286 13.62 -8.23 5.40
CA ALA A 286 12.80 -8.72 4.30
C ALA A 286 13.63 -8.87 3.02
N PRO A 287 13.25 -9.79 2.10
CA PRO A 287 13.86 -9.90 0.78
C PRO A 287 13.79 -8.59 -0.01
N ASP A 288 14.62 -8.49 -1.04
CA ASP A 288 14.53 -7.40 -2.00
C ASP A 288 13.16 -7.40 -2.71
N ASP A 289 12.68 -6.23 -3.08
CA ASP A 289 11.32 -6.00 -3.62
C ASP A 289 10.18 -6.49 -2.70
N SER A 290 10.48 -6.67 -1.40
CA SER A 290 9.46 -6.87 -0.36
C SER A 290 8.47 -5.73 -0.28
N TYR A 291 7.31 -6.00 0.30
CA TYR A 291 6.17 -5.09 0.33
C TYR A 291 5.52 -5.03 1.72
N THR A 292 4.65 -4.06 1.95
CA THR A 292 3.87 -3.94 3.19
C THR A 292 2.56 -4.74 3.10
N ILE A 293 1.87 -4.91 4.24
CA ILE A 293 0.53 -5.52 4.24
C ILE A 293 -0.43 -4.69 3.37
N GLN A 294 -0.33 -3.35 3.42
CA GLN A 294 -1.16 -2.43 2.63
C GLN A 294 -0.95 -2.60 1.12
N ASP A 295 0.25 -3.00 0.69
CA ASP A 295 0.56 -3.21 -0.73
C ASP A 295 -0.01 -4.52 -1.29
N ARG A 296 -0.29 -5.51 -0.43
CA ARG A 296 -0.66 -6.88 -0.86
C ARG A 296 -2.10 -7.26 -0.55
N TYR A 297 -2.55 -6.97 0.67
CA TYR A 297 -3.81 -7.48 1.20
C TYR A 297 -4.97 -6.53 0.89
N GLY A 298 -6.19 -7.02 1.12
CA GLY A 298 -7.44 -6.43 0.72
C GLY A 298 -8.25 -7.37 -0.19
N LEU A 299 -9.13 -6.77 -1.00
CA LEU A 299 -9.96 -7.49 -1.95
C LEU A 299 -9.29 -7.56 -3.32
N TRP A 300 -9.06 -8.77 -3.80
CA TRP A 300 -8.65 -9.06 -5.17
C TRP A 300 -9.81 -9.54 -6.03
N LEU A 301 -9.96 -8.94 -7.21
CA LEU A 301 -10.79 -9.48 -8.27
C LEU A 301 -9.96 -10.47 -9.08
N THR A 302 -10.55 -11.64 -9.32
CA THR A 302 -9.85 -12.75 -10.00
C THR A 302 -10.63 -13.20 -11.22
N LYS A 303 -9.90 -13.60 -12.25
CA LYS A 303 -10.40 -14.33 -13.41
C LYS A 303 -9.56 -15.59 -13.57
N ASP A 304 -10.19 -16.70 -13.93
CA ASP A 304 -9.55 -18.02 -13.95
C ASP A 304 -8.90 -18.36 -12.60
N PHE A 305 -9.45 -17.79 -11.51
CA PHE A 305 -8.94 -17.86 -10.14
C PHE A 305 -7.56 -17.21 -9.91
N ILE A 306 -7.07 -16.42 -10.88
CA ILE A 306 -5.80 -15.68 -10.79
C ILE A 306 -6.08 -14.24 -10.36
N PRO A 307 -5.36 -13.69 -9.35
CA PRO A 307 -5.50 -12.30 -8.90
C PRO A 307 -5.11 -11.28 -9.97
N ILE A 308 -6.07 -10.43 -10.36
CA ILE A 308 -5.90 -9.41 -11.41
C ILE A 308 -5.73 -8.01 -10.78
N GLN A 309 -6.77 -7.50 -10.13
CA GLN A 309 -6.86 -6.10 -9.69
C GLN A 309 -7.40 -6.03 -8.26
N ARG A 310 -6.88 -5.10 -7.46
CA ARG A 310 -7.42 -4.82 -6.12
C ARG A 310 -8.53 -3.77 -6.18
N LYS A 311 -9.58 -3.95 -5.37
CA LYS A 311 -10.73 -3.05 -5.22
C LYS A 311 -11.11 -2.88 -3.75
N ASN A 312 -10.20 -2.31 -2.98
CA ASN A 312 -10.36 -2.18 -1.53
C ASN A 312 -11.49 -1.20 -1.15
N GLU A 313 -11.75 -0.21 -2.01
CA GLU A 313 -12.84 0.75 -1.90
C GLU A 313 -14.25 0.13 -1.92
N TRP A 314 -14.36 -1.13 -2.35
CA TRP A 314 -15.61 -1.89 -2.33
C TRP A 314 -15.96 -2.44 -0.96
N ILE A 315 -14.96 -2.68 -0.12
CA ILE A 315 -15.17 -3.24 1.22
C ILE A 315 -14.92 -2.21 2.32
N VAL A 316 -14.10 -1.19 2.08
CA VAL A 316 -13.80 -0.16 3.09
C VAL A 316 -13.81 1.22 2.46
N SER A 317 -14.58 2.14 3.04
CA SER A 317 -14.74 3.51 2.52
C SER A 317 -13.61 4.46 2.91
N LYS A 318 -12.99 4.29 4.09
CA LYS A 318 -11.86 5.09 4.58
C LYS A 318 -10.93 4.29 5.50
N GLY A 319 -9.64 4.61 5.45
CA GLY A 319 -8.64 4.03 6.35
C GLY A 319 -7.99 2.76 5.81
N SER A 320 -7.37 1.99 6.70
CA SER A 320 -6.57 0.80 6.36
C SER A 320 -7.18 -0.51 6.85
N GLU A 321 -8.48 -0.52 7.21
CA GLU A 321 -9.18 -1.71 7.70
C GLU A 321 -9.22 -2.85 6.66
N TYR A 322 -9.16 -2.51 5.36
CA TYR A 322 -9.08 -3.51 4.29
C TYR A 322 -7.86 -4.43 4.44
N THR A 323 -6.81 -4.00 5.16
CA THR A 323 -5.61 -4.82 5.41
C THR A 323 -5.88 -6.06 6.25
N LYS A 324 -6.98 -6.09 7.03
CA LYS A 324 -7.42 -7.29 7.74
C LYS A 324 -7.82 -8.40 6.79
N PHE A 325 -8.31 -8.03 5.60
CA PHE A 325 -8.88 -8.96 4.63
C PHE A 325 -7.82 -9.52 3.70
N HIS A 326 -7.82 -10.85 3.58
CA HIS A 326 -7.17 -11.60 2.52
C HIS A 326 -8.29 -12.22 1.69
N ALA A 327 -8.81 -11.44 0.74
CA ALA A 327 -10.08 -11.72 0.10
C ALA A 327 -9.97 -11.77 -1.41
N PHE A 328 -10.75 -12.67 -2.02
CA PHE A 328 -10.81 -12.87 -3.46
C PHE A 328 -12.25 -13.03 -3.93
N PHE A 329 -12.55 -12.40 -5.07
CA PHE A 329 -13.82 -12.56 -5.78
C PHE A 329 -13.56 -12.96 -7.23
N ASN A 330 -13.92 -14.19 -7.57
CA ASN A 330 -13.73 -14.80 -8.88
C ASN A 330 -14.99 -14.70 -9.74
N CYS A 331 -14.81 -14.26 -10.99
CA CYS A 331 -15.86 -14.29 -12.00
C CYS A 331 -15.27 -14.48 -13.40
N GLN A 332 -15.73 -15.50 -14.14
CA GLN A 332 -15.21 -15.77 -15.48
C GLN A 332 -15.68 -14.76 -16.54
N ASN A 333 -16.72 -14.00 -16.24
CA ASN A 333 -17.27 -12.97 -17.11
C ASN A 333 -16.49 -11.65 -17.07
N PHE A 334 -15.43 -11.53 -16.25
CA PHE A 334 -14.52 -10.39 -16.35
C PHE A 334 -13.88 -10.34 -17.75
N LYS A 335 -13.88 -9.15 -18.35
CA LYS A 335 -13.10 -8.84 -19.55
C LYS A 335 -11.86 -8.09 -19.11
N LEU A 336 -10.70 -8.62 -19.49
CA LEU A 336 -9.42 -8.05 -19.14
C LEU A 336 -8.97 -7.03 -20.17
N THR A 337 -8.24 -5.99 -19.73
CA THR A 337 -7.50 -5.08 -20.61
C THR A 337 -6.43 -5.83 -21.41
N ALA A 338 -5.88 -5.21 -22.47
CA ALA A 338 -4.88 -5.84 -23.34
C ALA A 338 -3.64 -6.37 -22.58
N ASN A 339 -3.18 -5.64 -21.56
CA ASN A 339 -2.08 -6.01 -20.68
C ASN A 339 -2.49 -6.96 -19.52
N ARG A 340 -3.74 -7.42 -19.48
CA ARG A 340 -4.30 -8.34 -18.46
C ARG A 340 -4.14 -7.87 -17.00
N GLY A 341 -3.98 -6.56 -16.77
CA GLY A 341 -3.76 -5.97 -15.44
C GLY A 341 -5.02 -5.39 -14.78
N SER A 342 -6.15 -5.36 -15.50
CA SER A 342 -7.36 -4.68 -15.06
C SER A 342 -8.60 -5.36 -15.61
N VAL A 343 -9.70 -5.32 -14.84
CA VAL A 343 -11.02 -5.84 -15.23
C VAL A 343 -11.96 -4.76 -15.78
N GLU A 344 -11.47 -3.52 -15.95
CA GLU A 344 -12.28 -2.35 -16.34
C GLU A 344 -12.83 -2.44 -17.78
N ALA A 345 -12.37 -3.40 -18.58
CA ALA A 345 -12.97 -3.69 -19.89
C ALA A 345 -14.30 -4.47 -19.79
N THR A 346 -14.69 -4.88 -18.57
CA THR A 346 -15.96 -5.56 -18.29
C THR A 346 -17.12 -4.57 -18.42
N THR A 347 -18.28 -5.05 -18.88
CA THR A 347 -19.48 -4.22 -19.04
C THR A 347 -19.87 -3.58 -17.69
N PRO A 348 -20.15 -2.25 -17.64
CA PRO A 348 -20.40 -1.54 -16.39
C PRO A 348 -21.51 -2.15 -15.51
N GLU A 349 -22.61 -2.64 -16.11
CA GLU A 349 -23.72 -3.22 -15.36
C GLU A 349 -23.32 -4.51 -14.64
N ILE A 350 -22.47 -5.33 -15.26
CA ILE A 350 -21.92 -6.55 -14.64
C ILE A 350 -20.97 -6.17 -13.50
N LEU A 351 -20.12 -5.16 -13.70
CA LEU A 351 -19.22 -4.67 -12.65
C LEU A 351 -19.98 -4.13 -11.44
N GLN A 352 -21.06 -3.37 -11.65
CA GLN A 352 -21.91 -2.86 -10.58
C GLN A 352 -22.61 -3.98 -9.82
N ASP A 353 -23.13 -5.01 -10.50
CA ASP A 353 -23.78 -6.15 -9.85
C ASP A 353 -22.79 -6.99 -9.03
N ILE A 354 -21.56 -7.14 -9.54
CA ILE A 354 -20.44 -7.75 -8.81
C ILE A 354 -20.08 -6.92 -7.58
N GLU A 355 -19.90 -5.61 -7.72
CA GLU A 355 -19.57 -4.72 -6.59
C GLU A 355 -20.64 -4.80 -5.50
N LYS A 356 -21.93 -4.77 -5.89
CA LYS A 356 -23.04 -4.92 -4.96
C LYS A 356 -22.96 -6.25 -4.21
N LYS A 357 -22.71 -7.35 -4.93
CA LYS A 357 -22.58 -8.67 -4.32
C LYS A 357 -21.39 -8.75 -3.35
N VAL A 358 -20.24 -8.18 -3.72
CA VAL A 358 -19.07 -8.07 -2.83
C VAL A 358 -19.43 -7.32 -1.54
N ARG A 359 -20.14 -6.19 -1.66
CA ARG A 359 -20.58 -5.39 -0.50
C ARG A 359 -21.51 -6.19 0.42
N GLU A 360 -22.47 -6.92 -0.15
CA GLU A 360 -23.36 -7.80 0.62
C GLU A 360 -22.59 -8.88 1.40
N ILE A 361 -21.61 -9.52 0.76
CA ILE A 361 -20.74 -10.53 1.41
C ILE A 361 -19.94 -9.88 2.55
N TYR A 362 -19.32 -8.74 2.29
CA TYR A 362 -18.55 -8.01 3.28
C TYR A 362 -19.40 -7.59 4.48
N ASP A 363 -20.59 -7.03 4.22
CA ASP A 363 -21.52 -6.60 5.26
C ASP A 363 -21.97 -7.79 6.12
N SER A 364 -22.19 -8.96 5.51
CA SER A 364 -22.47 -10.20 6.24
C SER A 364 -21.31 -10.60 7.16
N ILE A 365 -20.06 -10.48 6.69
CA ILE A 365 -18.87 -10.81 7.49
C ILE A 365 -18.71 -9.87 8.68
N ILE A 366 -18.79 -8.55 8.49
CA ILE A 366 -18.57 -7.60 9.60
C ILE A 366 -19.69 -7.65 10.65
N ASN A 367 -20.87 -8.16 10.30
CA ASN A 367 -21.99 -8.36 11.22
C ASN A 367 -22.03 -9.79 11.80
N SER A 368 -21.03 -10.63 11.54
CA SER A 368 -20.95 -12.00 12.06
C SER A 368 -20.46 -12.06 13.51
N ASP A 369 -20.83 -13.13 14.21
CA ASP A 369 -20.36 -13.41 15.56
C ASP A 369 -18.82 -13.56 15.59
N GLU A 370 -18.23 -14.15 14.55
CA GLU A 370 -16.78 -14.30 14.43
C GLU A 370 -16.07 -12.95 14.31
N TYR A 371 -16.63 -11.99 13.60
CA TYR A 371 -16.05 -10.64 13.52
C TYR A 371 -16.22 -9.88 14.84
N ALA A 372 -17.35 -10.06 15.53
CA ALA A 372 -17.56 -9.50 16.87
C ALA A 372 -16.52 -10.00 17.89
N ILE A 373 -16.07 -11.26 17.77
CA ILE A 373 -14.96 -11.81 18.57
C ILE A 373 -13.66 -11.03 18.34
N LEU A 374 -13.33 -10.71 17.08
CA LEU A 374 -12.14 -9.93 16.76
C LEU A 374 -12.21 -8.53 17.37
N ASP A 375 -13.37 -7.87 17.28
CA ASP A 375 -13.58 -6.55 17.88
C ASP A 375 -13.46 -6.58 19.41
N TRP A 376 -13.99 -7.63 20.05
CA TRP A 376 -13.82 -7.85 21.48
C TRP A 376 -12.34 -8.02 21.87
N LEU A 377 -11.59 -8.88 21.15
CA LEU A 377 -10.16 -9.08 21.38
C LEU A 377 -9.38 -7.75 21.24
N GLN A 378 -9.75 -6.91 20.27
CA GLN A 378 -9.14 -5.60 20.08
C GLN A 378 -9.46 -4.64 21.24
N GLY A 379 -10.69 -4.70 21.77
CA GLY A 379 -11.10 -3.95 22.97
C GLY A 379 -10.25 -4.30 24.18
N GLU A 380 -10.12 -5.60 24.50
CA GLU A 380 -9.32 -6.09 25.63
C GLU A 380 -7.84 -5.72 25.49
N ALA A 381 -7.27 -5.89 24.29
CA ALA A 381 -5.89 -5.51 24.01
C ALA A 381 -5.63 -4.00 24.23
N LYS A 382 -6.56 -3.13 23.78
CA LYS A 382 -6.48 -1.67 24.00
C LYS A 382 -6.54 -1.32 25.49
N GLY A 383 -7.37 -2.01 26.27
CA GLY A 383 -7.45 -1.84 27.73
C GLY A 383 -6.09 -2.07 28.39
N TYR A 384 -5.43 -3.17 28.05
CA TYR A 384 -4.11 -3.50 28.62
C TYR A 384 -3.00 -2.55 28.14
N ASP A 385 -2.99 -2.20 26.85
CA ASP A 385 -2.01 -1.24 26.32
C ASP A 385 -2.12 0.13 26.97
N THR A 386 -3.32 0.54 27.37
CA THR A 386 -3.55 1.77 28.14
C THR A 386 -2.79 1.75 29.47
N VAL A 387 -2.82 0.63 30.21
CA VAL A 387 -2.07 0.47 31.47
C VAL A 387 -0.55 0.54 31.26
N LYS A 388 -0.03 -0.10 30.20
CA LYS A 388 1.39 -0.01 29.84
C LYS A 388 1.80 1.40 29.42
N LYS A 389 0.96 2.09 28.64
CA LYS A 389 1.17 3.46 28.17
C LYS A 389 1.16 4.42 29.35
N GLU A 390 0.22 4.27 30.28
CA GLU A 390 0.13 5.04 31.51
C GLU A 390 1.42 4.92 32.34
N LYS A 391 1.93 3.69 32.56
CA LYS A 391 3.19 3.48 33.31
C LYS A 391 4.39 4.17 32.65
N ARG A 392 4.48 4.10 31.31
CA ARG A 392 5.55 4.79 30.56
C ARG A 392 5.40 6.31 30.63
N GLU A 393 4.18 6.80 30.51
CA GLU A 393 3.89 8.23 30.58
C GLU A 393 4.16 8.79 31.97
N TYR A 394 3.82 8.05 33.03
CA TYR A 394 4.14 8.37 34.41
C TYR A 394 5.65 8.52 34.63
N GLU A 395 6.46 7.54 34.23
CA GLU A 395 7.92 7.60 34.35
C GLU A 395 8.53 8.76 33.55
N ARG A 396 7.98 9.02 32.35
CA ARG A 396 8.37 10.16 31.53
C ARG A 396 8.05 11.50 32.22
N ARG A 397 6.83 11.68 32.74
CA ARG A 397 6.39 12.90 33.44
C ARG A 397 7.19 13.12 34.73
N LYS A 398 7.55 12.06 35.46
CA LYS A 398 8.41 12.12 36.66
C LYS A 398 9.79 12.73 36.34
N LYS A 399 10.41 12.32 35.23
CA LYS A 399 11.68 12.90 34.78
C LYS A 399 11.56 14.36 34.37
N TYR A 400 10.47 14.75 33.70
CA TYR A 400 10.23 16.15 33.32
C TYR A 400 9.92 17.05 34.53
N ALA A 401 9.23 16.53 35.54
CA ALA A 401 8.90 17.29 36.75
C ALA A 401 10.13 17.83 37.50
N LEU A 402 11.28 17.13 37.40
CA LEU A 402 12.56 17.57 37.98
C LEU A 402 13.18 18.77 37.25
N LYS A 403 12.92 18.89 35.94
CA LYS A 403 13.46 19.96 35.08
C LYS A 403 12.51 21.15 34.95
N GLN A 404 11.29 21.03 35.48
CA GLN A 404 10.25 22.03 35.33
C GLN A 404 10.61 23.31 36.08
N LYS A 405 10.61 24.45 35.38
CA LYS A 405 10.82 25.75 36.01
C LYS A 405 9.55 26.25 36.67
N VAL A 406 9.73 27.02 37.73
CA VAL A 406 8.65 27.56 38.55
C VAL A 406 8.92 29.02 38.89
N ALA A 407 7.86 29.77 39.13
CA ALA A 407 7.91 31.12 39.69
C ALA A 407 6.97 31.20 40.91
N GLU A 408 7.25 32.10 41.83
CA GLU A 408 6.40 32.36 42.99
C GLU A 408 5.83 33.77 42.86
N PHE A 409 4.51 33.90 42.92
CA PHE A 409 3.82 35.17 42.73
C PHE A 409 2.60 35.23 43.66
N LYS A 410 2.52 36.28 44.48
CA LYS A 410 1.47 36.46 45.51
C LYS A 410 1.22 35.21 46.38
N GLY A 411 2.28 34.47 46.72
CA GLY A 411 2.20 33.24 47.52
C GLY A 411 1.68 32.00 46.78
N VAL A 412 1.46 32.09 45.46
CA VAL A 412 1.08 30.97 44.58
C VAL A 412 2.25 30.56 43.71
N LYS A 413 2.43 29.25 43.54
CA LYS A 413 3.46 28.68 42.68
C LYS A 413 2.94 28.49 41.26
N LEU A 414 3.56 29.20 40.32
CA LEU A 414 3.29 29.12 38.89
C LEU A 414 4.29 28.15 38.23
N TYR A 415 3.85 27.45 37.18
CA TYR A 415 4.66 26.49 36.43
C TYR A 415 4.91 26.98 35.01
N GLU A 416 6.13 26.83 34.50
CA GLU A 416 6.47 27.18 33.12
C GLU A 416 5.67 26.29 32.14
N PRO A 417 4.87 26.87 31.23
CA PRO A 417 4.10 26.12 30.25
C PRO A 417 5.00 25.33 29.28
N GLN A 418 4.80 24.02 29.20
CA GLN A 418 5.48 23.14 28.23
C GLN A 418 4.61 22.78 27.02
N LEU A 419 3.31 23.01 27.14
CA LEU A 419 2.28 22.77 26.14
C LEU A 419 1.25 23.91 26.22
N GLU A 420 0.38 24.00 25.22
CA GLU A 420 -0.69 25.00 25.14
C GLU A 420 -1.66 24.92 26.32
N SER A 421 -2.01 23.71 26.76
CA SER A 421 -2.82 23.51 27.98
C SER A 421 -2.15 24.05 29.25
N GLY A 422 -0.82 24.15 29.28
CA GLY A 422 -0.08 24.83 30.34
C GLY A 422 -0.22 26.35 30.28
N VAL A 423 -0.32 26.93 29.08
CA VAL A 423 -0.57 28.36 28.87
C VAL A 423 -1.97 28.72 29.33
N HIS A 424 -2.96 27.89 28.97
CA HIS A 424 -4.33 28.00 29.49
C HIS A 424 -4.35 28.01 31.02
N ALA A 425 -3.72 27.03 31.67
CA ALA A 425 -3.68 26.93 33.12
C ALA A 425 -3.00 28.15 33.78
N LEU A 426 -1.91 28.64 33.20
CA LEU A 426 -1.20 29.83 33.69
C LEU A 426 -2.07 31.08 33.53
N LEU A 427 -2.73 31.24 32.38
CA LEU A 427 -3.60 32.37 32.09
C LEU A 427 -4.77 32.44 33.09
N MET A 428 -5.40 31.30 33.41
CA MET A 428 -6.45 31.24 34.45
C MET A 428 -5.94 31.62 35.84
N GLN A 429 -4.74 31.18 36.22
CA GLN A 429 -4.15 31.54 37.50
C GLN A 429 -3.88 33.04 37.57
N LEU A 430 -3.38 33.62 36.48
CA LEU A 430 -3.10 35.04 36.39
C LEU A 430 -4.38 35.89 36.39
N SER A 431 -5.45 35.47 35.71
CA SER A 431 -6.72 36.22 35.73
C SER A 431 -7.38 36.24 37.10
N ILE A 432 -7.07 35.27 37.97
CA ILE A 432 -7.51 35.28 39.38
C ILE A 432 -6.59 36.17 40.24
N LEU A 433 -5.26 36.05 40.07
CA LEU A 433 -4.27 36.75 40.90
C LEU A 433 -4.14 38.24 40.55
N GLU A 434 -4.34 38.59 39.28
CA GLU A 434 -4.34 39.94 38.74
C GLU A 434 -5.53 40.08 37.77
N PRO A 435 -6.75 40.31 38.29
CA PRO A 435 -7.95 40.42 37.46
C PRO A 435 -7.78 41.42 36.33
N ASP A 436 -7.07 42.52 36.55
CA ASP A 436 -6.85 43.62 35.60
C ASP A 436 -5.64 43.48 34.68
N LEU A 437 -4.97 42.33 34.70
CA LEU A 437 -3.80 42.10 33.85
C LEU A 437 -4.10 42.12 32.36
N PHE A 438 -5.29 41.64 31.98
CA PHE A 438 -5.76 41.59 30.59
C PHE A 438 -6.97 42.52 30.39
N PRO A 439 -7.12 43.13 29.19
CA PRO A 439 -8.19 44.09 28.90
C PRO A 439 -9.54 43.43 28.60
N PHE A 440 -9.64 42.11 28.74
CA PHE A 440 -10.82 41.33 28.41
C PHE A 440 -11.30 40.49 29.61
N GLU A 441 -12.58 40.17 29.61
CA GLU A 441 -13.24 39.29 30.57
C GLU A 441 -13.53 37.95 29.90
N MET A 442 -13.17 36.84 30.55
CA MET A 442 -13.37 35.48 30.04
C MET A 442 -14.81 35.03 30.33
N ILE A 443 -15.49 34.53 29.30
CA ILE A 443 -16.89 34.09 29.37
C ILE A 443 -16.97 32.57 29.40
N ASP A 444 -16.21 31.92 28.52
CA ASP A 444 -16.22 30.47 28.34
C ASP A 444 -14.83 30.01 27.90
N TYR A 445 -14.49 28.75 28.20
CA TYR A 445 -13.23 28.14 27.77
C TYR A 445 -13.40 26.63 27.54
N ASN A 446 -12.88 26.13 26.42
CA ASN A 446 -12.96 24.73 26.04
C ASN A 446 -11.64 24.27 25.41
N THR A 447 -11.04 23.22 25.97
CA THR A 447 -9.72 22.70 25.55
C THR A 447 -9.77 21.47 24.65
N ASN A 448 -10.97 21.01 24.26
CA ASN A 448 -11.12 19.74 23.54
C ASN A 448 -11.00 19.88 22.01
N THR A 449 -11.58 20.93 21.40
CA THR A 449 -11.41 21.28 19.97
C THR A 449 -12.03 22.65 19.65
N GLY A 450 -11.32 23.50 18.90
CA GLY A 450 -11.87 24.76 18.35
C GLY A 450 -11.27 26.00 19.01
N ILE A 451 -12.10 27.00 19.25
CA ILE A 451 -11.75 28.26 19.91
C ILE A 451 -11.42 27.99 21.40
N ASP A 452 -10.26 28.44 21.88
CA ASP A 452 -9.81 28.14 23.25
C ASP A 452 -10.60 28.88 24.33
N ILE A 453 -10.75 30.20 24.20
CA ILE A 453 -11.40 31.05 25.21
C ILE A 453 -12.29 32.08 24.50
N LEU A 454 -13.57 32.14 24.87
CA LEU A 454 -14.45 33.24 24.50
C LEU A 454 -14.35 34.39 25.51
N VAL A 455 -14.29 35.61 24.99
CA VAL A 455 -14.08 36.82 25.78
C VAL A 455 -15.02 37.95 25.34
N LYS A 456 -15.30 38.87 26.27
CA LYS A 456 -15.82 40.22 25.98
C LYS A 456 -14.89 41.30 26.52
N GLU A 457 -15.08 42.52 26.05
CA GLU A 457 -14.44 43.68 26.66
C GLU A 457 -14.88 43.84 28.13
N LYS A 458 -13.97 44.35 28.96
CA LYS A 458 -14.27 44.73 30.33
C LYS A 458 -15.11 46.00 30.37
N ASN A 459 -16.42 45.81 30.38
CA ASN A 459 -17.41 46.86 30.54
C ASN A 459 -18.64 46.32 31.28
N ASN A 460 -19.57 47.21 31.63
CA ASN A 460 -20.78 46.86 32.39
C ASN A 460 -21.89 46.26 31.52
N LEU A 461 -21.63 45.94 30.24
CA LEU A 461 -22.63 45.32 29.37
C LEU A 461 -22.78 43.84 29.71
N SER A 462 -24.02 43.38 29.63
CA SER A 462 -24.38 41.96 29.72
C SER A 462 -23.86 41.19 28.49
N ILE A 463 -23.80 39.85 28.59
CA ILE A 463 -23.24 39.00 27.52
C ILE A 463 -24.04 39.18 26.21
N ASP A 464 -25.36 39.26 26.29
CA ASP A 464 -26.27 39.46 25.14
C ASP A 464 -26.14 40.85 24.49
N GLN A 465 -25.62 41.83 25.23
CA GLN A 465 -25.37 43.19 24.77
C GLN A 465 -23.92 43.42 24.32
N SER A 466 -23.06 42.41 24.49
CA SER A 466 -21.62 42.51 24.24
C SER A 466 -21.24 41.81 22.93
N ARG A 467 -20.26 42.37 22.22
CA ARG A 467 -19.62 41.64 21.13
C ARG A 467 -18.67 40.60 21.72
N ILE A 468 -18.85 39.35 21.32
CA ILE A 468 -18.02 38.23 21.78
C ILE A 468 -16.93 37.97 20.77
N TYR A 469 -15.71 37.81 21.27
CA TYR A 469 -14.54 37.43 20.51
C TYR A 469 -13.90 36.21 21.13
N TYR A 470 -12.78 35.77 20.55
CA TYR A 470 -11.99 34.72 21.15
C TYR A 470 -10.52 35.04 21.30
N VAL A 471 -9.89 34.38 22.28
CA VAL A 471 -8.45 34.40 22.51
C VAL A 471 -7.90 33.05 22.10
N GLU A 472 -6.89 33.08 21.23
CA GLU A 472 -6.16 31.88 20.80
C GLU A 472 -4.97 31.65 21.72
N LEU A 473 -4.76 30.42 22.16
CA LEU A 473 -3.63 30.02 22.97
C LEU A 473 -2.61 29.29 22.12
N LYS A 474 -1.32 29.56 22.35
CA LYS A 474 -0.23 28.79 21.75
C LYS A 474 0.87 28.55 22.77
N ASN A 475 1.58 27.43 22.68
CA ASN A 475 2.83 27.31 23.44
C ASN A 475 3.92 28.22 22.83
N PHE A 476 4.17 28.08 21.52
CA PHE A 476 4.99 29.01 20.75
C PHE A 476 4.17 29.57 19.60
N LEU A 477 4.19 30.88 19.41
CA LEU A 477 3.68 31.48 18.17
C LEU A 477 4.62 31.11 17.01
N ASP A 478 4.06 30.57 15.93
CA ASP A 478 4.76 30.21 14.69
C ASP A 478 4.01 30.66 13.43
N LYS A 479 4.64 30.52 12.25
CA LYS A 479 4.12 31.05 10.99
C LYS A 479 2.81 30.39 10.53
N THR A 480 2.45 29.24 11.10
CA THR A 480 1.25 28.48 10.74
C THR A 480 0.13 28.73 11.73
N PHE A 481 -0.92 29.43 11.30
CA PHE A 481 -2.04 29.79 12.18
C PHE A 481 -3.33 29.09 11.74
N ASN A 482 -3.81 28.16 12.58
CA ASN A 482 -4.89 27.23 12.26
C ASN A 482 -6.30 27.75 12.63
N HIS A 483 -6.45 29.04 12.90
CA HIS A 483 -7.73 29.71 13.20
C HIS A 483 -7.87 30.97 12.36
N SER A 484 -9.08 31.54 12.22
CA SER A 484 -9.27 32.75 11.40
C SER A 484 -9.16 34.05 12.20
N PHE A 485 -8.51 35.06 11.64
CA PHE A 485 -8.37 36.38 12.27
C PHE A 485 -9.71 37.15 12.48
N GLU A 486 -10.81 36.73 11.86
CA GLU A 486 -12.07 37.48 11.82
C GLU A 486 -12.67 37.82 13.20
N TYR A 487 -12.74 36.83 14.10
CA TYR A 487 -13.28 36.99 15.46
C TYR A 487 -12.19 36.92 16.55
N LEU A 488 -10.92 36.93 16.15
CA LEU A 488 -9.78 36.82 17.06
C LEU A 488 -9.55 38.16 17.78
N HIS A 489 -9.68 38.16 19.10
CA HIS A 489 -9.37 39.30 19.97
C HIS A 489 -7.86 39.50 20.11
N SER A 490 -7.19 38.45 20.57
CA SER A 490 -5.75 38.44 20.86
C SER A 490 -5.23 37.01 20.84
N ILE A 491 -3.92 36.88 20.70
CA ILE A 491 -3.21 35.61 20.86
C ILE A 491 -2.47 35.66 22.20
N VAL A 492 -2.54 34.61 23.00
CA VAL A 492 -1.72 34.48 24.22
C VAL A 492 -0.79 33.29 24.02
N CYS A 493 0.51 33.53 24.03
CA CYS A 493 1.50 32.46 23.91
C CYS A 493 2.53 32.50 25.02
N TRP A 494 3.18 31.35 25.29
CA TRP A 494 4.29 31.37 26.24
C TRP A 494 5.48 32.14 25.67
N ASP A 495 5.86 31.84 24.43
CA ASP A 495 7.00 32.45 23.74
C ASP A 495 6.72 32.53 22.22
N THR A 496 7.60 33.15 21.44
CA THR A 496 7.47 33.27 19.98
C THR A 496 8.70 32.71 19.24
N LYS A 497 8.49 32.09 18.07
CA LYS A 497 9.55 31.70 17.11
C LYS A 497 9.65 32.65 15.92
N ILE A 498 8.74 33.61 15.85
CA ILE A 498 8.59 34.55 14.75
C ILE A 498 9.32 35.84 15.10
N LEU A 499 10.00 36.43 14.12
CA LEU A 499 10.73 37.68 14.29
C LEU A 499 9.89 38.88 13.85
N ASP A 500 10.32 40.08 14.24
CA ASP A 500 9.73 41.32 13.73
C ASP A 500 9.76 41.38 12.20
N GLY A 501 8.64 41.73 11.58
CA GLY A 501 8.48 41.81 10.12
C GLY A 501 8.12 40.50 9.42
N ASP A 502 8.02 39.37 10.13
CA ASP A 502 7.57 38.11 9.54
C ASP A 502 6.06 38.09 9.29
N GLU A 503 5.65 37.43 8.20
CA GLU A 503 4.25 37.24 7.82
C GLU A 503 3.65 35.96 8.43
N ILE A 504 2.40 36.05 8.90
CA ILE A 504 1.57 34.96 9.38
C ILE A 504 0.31 34.86 8.52
N VAL A 505 -0.07 33.63 8.18
CA VAL A 505 -1.24 33.35 7.34
C VAL A 505 -2.28 32.56 8.16
N ASP A 506 -3.53 33.01 8.13
CA ASP A 506 -4.67 32.33 8.76
C ASP A 506 -5.30 31.25 7.84
N ILE A 507 -6.28 30.51 8.34
CA ILE A 507 -6.98 29.46 7.57
C ILE A 507 -7.82 29.97 6.40
N GLN A 508 -8.11 31.27 6.35
CA GLN A 508 -8.80 31.94 5.24
C GLN A 508 -7.80 32.59 4.27
N GLU A 509 -6.50 32.24 4.37
CA GLU A 509 -5.40 32.81 3.59
C GLU A 509 -5.19 34.32 3.78
N LYS A 510 -5.73 34.91 4.86
CA LYS A 510 -5.48 36.30 5.24
C LYS A 510 -4.10 36.42 5.86
N LYS A 511 -3.36 37.44 5.44
CA LYS A 511 -1.96 37.68 5.82
C LYS A 511 -1.90 38.85 6.79
N ARG A 512 -1.12 38.70 7.86
CA ARG A 512 -0.75 39.80 8.76
C ARG A 512 0.74 39.75 9.06
N VAL A 513 1.35 40.90 9.30
CA VAL A 513 2.76 41.03 9.64
C VAL A 513 2.91 41.22 11.15
N LEU A 514 3.81 40.47 11.78
CA LEU A 514 4.13 40.66 13.19
C LEU A 514 5.01 41.90 13.37
N HIS A 515 4.58 42.81 14.25
CA HIS A 515 5.37 43.95 14.69
C HIS A 515 5.68 43.85 16.19
N ILE A 516 6.94 44.12 16.53
CA ILE A 516 7.47 44.09 17.89
C ILE A 516 7.97 45.49 18.26
N VAL A 517 7.35 46.10 19.27
CA VAL A 517 7.71 47.42 19.77
C VAL A 517 8.32 47.28 21.16
N ASN A 518 9.59 47.65 21.27
CA ASN A 518 10.34 47.61 22.53
C ASN A 518 9.82 48.67 23.53
N PRO A 519 9.95 48.41 24.84
CA PRO A 519 9.51 49.35 25.88
C PRO A 519 10.34 50.64 25.88
N GLU A 520 9.67 51.78 26.04
CA GLU A 520 10.34 53.10 26.10
C GLU A 520 10.83 53.47 27.50
N SER A 521 10.33 52.80 28.54
CA SER A 521 10.68 53.06 29.95
C SER A 521 10.63 51.79 30.80
N THR A 522 11.16 51.86 32.02
CA THR A 522 11.17 50.73 32.98
C THR A 522 9.79 50.33 33.48
N THR A 523 8.74 51.13 33.23
CA THR A 523 7.34 50.82 33.54
C THR A 523 6.53 50.38 32.32
N ASP A 524 7.13 50.47 31.13
CA ASP A 524 6.55 49.98 29.87
C ASP A 524 6.94 48.51 29.62
N HIS A 525 6.33 47.89 28.62
CA HIS A 525 6.56 46.51 28.22
C HIS A 525 6.61 46.39 26.69
N THR A 526 7.24 45.33 26.24
CA THR A 526 7.31 44.93 24.84
C THR A 526 5.91 44.60 24.34
N ARG A 527 5.51 45.21 23.22
CA ARG A 527 4.21 45.05 22.59
C ARG A 527 4.36 44.29 21.29
N TYR A 528 3.60 43.21 21.13
CA TYR A 528 3.56 42.39 19.93
C TYR A 528 2.16 42.52 19.32
N PHE A 529 2.06 42.78 18.02
CA PHE A 529 0.77 42.81 17.34
C PHE A 529 0.88 42.37 15.89
N LEU A 530 -0.17 41.73 15.39
CA LEU A 530 -0.35 41.39 13.98
C LEU A 530 -1.10 42.51 13.28
N ASP A 531 -0.45 43.14 12.30
CA ASP A 531 -0.98 44.28 11.55
C ASP A 531 -1.27 43.90 10.10
N ASP A 532 -2.31 44.51 9.52
CA ASP A 532 -2.58 44.51 8.09
C ASP A 532 -2.88 45.96 7.69
N PRO A 533 -2.09 46.59 6.80
CA PRO A 533 -2.33 47.95 6.35
C PRO A 533 -3.73 48.22 5.77
N ARG A 534 -4.48 47.17 5.41
CA ARG A 534 -5.84 47.23 4.86
C ARG A 534 -6.94 47.00 5.90
N ASP A 535 -6.59 46.66 7.14
CA ASP A 535 -7.52 46.42 8.24
C ASP A 535 -7.18 47.33 9.42
N GLU A 536 -8.13 48.17 9.84
CA GLU A 536 -7.93 49.09 10.96
C GLU A 536 -7.73 48.37 12.31
N ARG A 537 -8.08 47.08 12.39
CA ARG A 537 -7.94 46.27 13.62
C ARG A 537 -6.57 45.60 13.69
N ARG A 538 -5.83 45.93 14.76
CA ARG A 538 -4.61 45.20 15.19
C ARG A 538 -4.96 44.07 16.15
N ILE A 539 -4.31 42.92 15.98
CA ILE A 539 -4.48 41.77 16.88
C ILE A 539 -3.29 41.73 17.84
N VAL A 540 -3.54 41.92 19.13
CA VAL A 540 -2.48 41.92 20.14
C VAL A 540 -2.02 40.48 20.42
N VAL A 541 -0.70 40.30 20.55
CA VAL A 541 -0.08 39.04 20.96
C VAL A 541 0.55 39.24 22.35
N TYR A 542 0.08 38.48 23.33
CA TYR A 542 0.67 38.45 24.67
C TYR A 542 1.69 37.32 24.74
N VAL A 543 2.96 37.67 24.57
CA VAL A 543 4.08 36.75 24.80
C VAL A 543 4.37 36.71 26.31
N LEU A 544 3.75 35.76 27.02
CA LEU A 544 3.69 35.73 28.48
C LEU A 544 5.06 35.72 29.14
N LYS A 545 6.07 35.07 28.54
CA LYS A 545 7.42 35.02 29.09
C LYS A 545 8.03 36.41 29.26
N ASP A 546 7.88 37.28 28.27
CA ASP A 546 8.40 38.65 28.31
C ASP A 546 7.42 39.56 29.08
N PHE A 547 6.13 39.44 28.76
CA PHE A 547 5.06 40.24 29.36
C PHE A 547 5.03 40.14 30.89
N LEU A 548 5.10 38.94 31.46
CA LEU A 548 5.04 38.73 32.90
C LEU A 548 6.33 39.17 33.61
N LYS A 549 7.48 39.02 32.95
CA LYS A 549 8.76 39.47 33.47
C LYS A 549 8.81 40.99 33.54
N GLU A 550 8.33 41.68 32.51
CA GLU A 550 8.38 43.14 32.43
C GLU A 550 7.28 43.80 33.27
N LYS A 551 6.04 43.29 33.24
CA LYS A 551 4.91 43.89 33.98
C LYS A 551 4.85 43.51 35.45
N LEU A 552 5.17 42.26 35.78
CA LEU A 552 4.93 41.70 37.12
C LEU A 552 6.22 41.20 37.79
N ASN A 553 7.38 41.34 37.13
CA ASN A 553 8.67 40.83 37.61
C ASN A 553 8.65 39.33 37.93
N ILE A 554 7.87 38.56 37.15
CA ILE A 554 7.76 37.10 37.30
C ILE A 554 8.80 36.43 36.38
N ASP A 555 9.73 35.69 36.98
CA ASP A 555 10.80 34.99 36.26
C ASP A 555 10.82 33.50 36.64
N PHE A 556 10.67 32.62 35.65
CA PHE A 556 10.57 31.17 35.86
C PHE A 556 11.96 30.55 35.94
N ARG A 557 12.30 30.00 37.10
CA ARG A 557 13.64 29.45 37.38
C ARG A 557 13.60 27.94 37.61
N PRO A 558 14.69 27.23 37.31
CA PRO A 558 14.80 25.82 37.68
C PRO A 558 14.53 25.64 39.17
N ARG A 559 13.88 24.54 39.55
CA ARG A 559 13.69 24.20 40.96
C ARG A 559 15.05 24.13 41.65
N GLN A 560 15.22 24.87 42.75
CA GLN A 560 16.34 24.64 43.64
C GLN A 560 16.19 23.23 44.21
N THR A 561 17.10 22.35 43.83
CA THR A 561 17.20 21.01 44.41
C THR A 561 17.80 21.18 45.80
N LYS A 562 16.97 21.11 46.84
CA LYS A 562 17.47 20.88 48.19
C LYS A 562 17.72 19.39 48.39
#